data_AF-A0A2V5NYX3-F1
#
_entry.id   AF-A0A2V5NYX3-F1
#
_cell.length_a   1.000
_cell.length_b   1.000
_cell.length_c   1.000
_cell.angle_alpha   90.00
_cell.angle_beta   90.00
_cell.angle_gamma   90.00
#
_symmetry.space_group_name_H-M   'P 1'
#
loop_
_entity.id
_entity.type
_entity.pdbx_description
1 polymer ?
#
loop_
_entity_poly.entity_id
_entity_poly.type
_entity_poly.pdbx_seq_one_letter_code
_entity_poly.pdbx_strand_id
1 'polypeptide(L)'
;MRFPTVSILQRQSVIRIPRQLNALLVVGVTLLCTAAPLVPTNAAIAAASGIVLLAMLAWYKRCPAAAPFSIFCVICLSLIFSGVRYFPVILALGLLGYAGVVRGVPWLRGTATWARWGSFDAGVCLLSVGAWLLAAVALLSWYLLLHPNIADIVKAYVPPLPLGLLIAGGLIFAMLNAAVEEATYRGVFLHALDRSLGPGFAALLLQAVAFGAIHIRGFPRGWLGVGLACIFGLFMGVIRRRGGGMFAPWVAHVFTDVVIAGIVLLLARPERPNQAVQRTASQPAICLLRVCHPPFGCESRFTGLAVADLVSR
;
A
#
# COMPACT_ATOMS: atom_id res chain seq x y z
N MET A 1 50.40 13.17 37.56
CA MET A 1 49.76 12.74 36.30
C MET A 1 48.57 13.65 36.02
N ARG A 2 48.58 14.45 34.94
CA ARG A 2 47.43 15.26 34.52
C ARG A 2 46.71 14.51 33.41
N PHE A 3 45.48 14.07 33.67
CA PHE A 3 44.62 13.53 32.61
C PHE A 3 44.24 14.68 31.66
N PRO A 4 44.38 14.51 30.34
CA PRO A 4 43.91 15.51 29.40
C PRO A 4 42.38 15.58 29.47
N THR A 5 41.87 16.71 29.96
CA THR A 5 40.47 17.11 29.85
C THR A 5 40.18 17.38 28.37
N VAL A 6 39.97 16.31 27.60
CA VAL A 6 39.40 16.42 26.26
C VAL A 6 37.99 16.96 26.45
N SER A 7 37.79 18.21 26.01
CA SER A 7 36.55 18.97 26.09
C SER A 7 35.36 18.14 25.61
N ILE A 8 34.47 17.79 26.54
CA ILE A 8 33.20 17.07 26.30
C ILE A 8 32.35 17.76 25.23
N LEU A 9 32.52 19.08 25.05
CA LEU A 9 31.80 19.89 24.08
C LEU A 9 32.21 19.60 22.63
N GLN A 10 33.47 19.26 22.35
CA GLN A 10 33.93 18.98 20.99
C GLN A 10 33.41 17.61 20.47
N ARG A 11 33.05 16.69 21.37
CA ARG A 11 32.47 15.39 21.00
C ARG A 11 31.00 15.48 20.61
N GLN A 12 30.28 16.49 21.09
CA GLN A 12 28.84 16.66 20.83
C GLN A 12 28.54 17.23 19.43
N SER A 13 29.42 18.07 18.87
CA SER A 13 29.19 18.70 17.55
C SER A 13 29.31 17.69 16.40
N VAL A 14 30.28 16.77 16.46
CA VAL A 14 30.51 15.75 15.41
C VAL A 14 29.35 14.74 15.31
N ILE A 15 28.64 14.47 16.42
CA ILE A 15 27.52 13.50 16.46
C ILE A 15 26.21 14.12 15.94
N ARG A 16 26.07 15.46 15.94
CA ARG A 16 24.81 16.14 15.58
C ARG A 16 24.54 16.16 14.08
N ILE A 17 25.59 16.33 13.27
CA ILE A 17 25.50 16.46 11.80
C ILE A 17 24.93 15.19 11.13
N PRO A 18 25.40 13.96 11.47
CA PRO A 18 24.87 12.73 10.87
C PRO A 18 23.38 12.50 11.15
N ARG A 19 22.91 12.90 12.34
CA ARG A 19 21.50 12.72 12.73
C ARG A 19 20.56 13.65 11.96
N GLN A 20 20.95 14.90 11.78
CA GLN A 20 20.16 15.87 11.00
C GLN A 20 20.06 15.45 9.53
N LEU A 21 21.17 15.01 8.92
CA LEU A 21 21.15 14.51 7.54
C LEU A 21 20.24 13.29 7.39
N ASN A 22 20.33 12.31 8.30
CA ASN A 22 19.47 11.13 8.27
C ASN A 22 17.97 11.50 8.34
N ALA A 23 17.62 12.49 9.17
CA ALA A 23 16.25 13.00 9.25
C ALA A 23 15.77 13.69 7.98
N LEU A 24 16.60 14.57 7.41
CA LEU A 24 16.28 15.25 6.15
C LEU A 24 16.06 14.24 5.01
N LEU A 25 16.90 13.20 4.93
CA LEU A 25 16.77 12.16 3.90
C LEU A 25 15.50 11.32 4.07
N VAL A 26 15.19 10.86 5.30
CA VAL A 26 13.96 10.10 5.57
C VAL A 26 12.71 10.94 5.27
N VAL A 27 12.68 12.20 5.71
CA VAL A 27 11.55 13.10 5.44
C VAL A 27 11.42 13.36 3.94
N GLY A 28 12.53 13.68 3.26
CA GLY A 28 12.55 13.92 1.81
C GLY A 28 12.01 12.74 1.02
N VAL A 29 12.51 11.53 1.27
CA VAL A 29 12.01 10.32 0.61
C VAL A 29 10.53 10.08 0.93
N THR A 30 10.10 10.28 2.18
CA THR A 30 8.68 10.13 2.58
C THR A 30 7.77 11.08 1.81
N LEU A 31 8.16 12.36 1.72
CA LEU A 31 7.39 13.38 1.01
C LEU A 31 7.31 13.08 -0.49
N LEU A 32 8.42 12.64 -1.11
CA LEU A 32 8.42 12.27 -2.52
C LEU A 32 7.54 11.04 -2.79
N CYS A 33 7.61 10.00 -1.95
CA CYS A 33 6.72 8.83 -2.04
C CYS A 33 5.24 9.21 -1.85
N THR A 34 4.96 10.16 -0.95
CA THR A 34 3.61 10.67 -0.68
C THR A 34 3.06 11.47 -1.86
N ALA A 35 3.90 12.30 -2.49
CA ALA A 35 3.50 13.15 -3.60
C ALA A 35 3.31 12.36 -4.91
N ALA A 36 4.14 11.34 -5.15
CA ALA A 36 4.15 10.57 -6.40
C ALA A 36 2.76 10.10 -6.90
N PRO A 37 1.88 9.51 -6.08
CA PRO A 37 0.54 9.09 -6.53
C PRO A 37 -0.44 10.25 -6.77
N LEU A 38 -0.12 11.46 -6.29
CA LEU A 38 -1.01 12.63 -6.31
C LEU A 38 -0.70 13.61 -7.44
N VAL A 39 0.43 13.44 -8.13
CA VAL A 39 0.92 14.35 -9.16
C VAL A 39 0.85 13.72 -10.56
N PRO A 40 0.88 14.53 -11.63
CA PRO A 40 0.96 14.00 -13.00
C PRO A 40 2.21 13.14 -13.23
N THR A 41 2.16 12.26 -14.24
CA THR A 41 3.21 11.25 -14.51
C THR A 41 4.61 11.82 -14.63
N ASN A 42 4.80 12.96 -15.32
CA ASN A 42 6.09 13.62 -15.45
C ASN A 42 6.67 14.08 -14.09
N ALA A 43 5.82 14.62 -13.21
CA ALA A 43 6.20 14.99 -11.86
C ALA A 43 6.46 13.75 -10.97
N ALA A 44 5.71 12.66 -11.17
CA ALA A 44 5.95 11.39 -10.48
C ALA A 44 7.31 10.77 -10.88
N ILE A 45 7.68 10.85 -12.16
CA ILE A 45 9.02 10.44 -12.65
C ILE A 45 10.10 11.29 -12.00
N ALA A 46 9.91 12.61 -11.91
CA ALA A 46 10.85 13.50 -11.23
C ALA A 46 10.98 13.14 -9.73
N ALA A 47 9.87 12.85 -9.05
CA ALA A 47 9.88 12.41 -7.66
C ALA A 47 10.63 11.08 -7.48
N ALA A 48 10.43 10.10 -8.39
CA ALA A 48 11.16 8.84 -8.38
C ALA A 48 12.67 9.04 -8.57
N SER A 49 13.08 9.88 -9.52
CA SER A 49 14.48 10.26 -9.72
C SER A 49 15.08 10.92 -8.47
N GLY A 50 14.32 11.80 -7.81
CA GLY A 50 14.69 12.39 -6.53
C GLY A 50 14.93 11.32 -5.45
N ILE A 51 14.04 10.33 -5.33
CA ILE A 51 14.19 9.22 -4.38
C ILE A 51 15.48 8.44 -4.64
N VAL A 52 15.82 8.16 -5.90
CA VAL A 52 17.08 7.47 -6.27
C VAL A 52 18.30 8.29 -5.84
N LEU A 53 18.32 9.60 -6.11
CA LEU A 53 19.42 10.47 -5.70
C LEU A 53 19.58 10.52 -4.17
N LEU A 54 18.46 10.65 -3.44
CA LEU A 54 18.47 10.60 -1.97
C LEU A 54 18.93 9.23 -1.44
N ALA A 55 18.58 8.14 -2.14
CA ALA A 55 19.02 6.80 -1.79
C ALA A 55 20.54 6.62 -1.95
N MET A 56 21.11 7.10 -3.07
CA MET A 56 22.55 7.08 -3.30
C MET A 56 23.29 7.89 -2.24
N LEU A 57 22.78 9.07 -1.88
CA LEU A 57 23.36 9.90 -0.82
C LEU A 57 23.26 9.22 0.55
N ALA A 58 22.12 8.64 0.90
CA ALA A 58 21.91 7.91 2.14
C ALA A 58 22.86 6.70 2.26
N TRP A 59 23.05 5.97 1.16
CA TRP A 59 23.97 4.84 1.07
C TRP A 59 25.43 5.28 1.24
N TYR A 60 25.86 6.29 0.49
CA TYR A 60 27.22 6.82 0.54
C TYR A 60 27.58 7.33 1.95
N LYS A 61 26.64 8.00 2.61
CA LYS A 61 26.80 8.52 3.97
C LYS A 61 26.52 7.48 5.07
N ARG A 62 26.19 6.24 4.69
CA ARG A 62 25.84 5.13 5.59
C ARG A 62 24.79 5.52 6.63
N CYS A 63 23.76 6.25 6.21
CA CYS A 63 22.70 6.71 7.09
C CYS A 63 21.81 5.51 7.51
N PRO A 64 21.78 5.12 8.80
CA PRO A 64 21.23 3.83 9.22
C PRO A 64 19.71 3.72 9.12
N ALA A 65 18.98 4.84 9.08
CA ALA A 65 17.53 4.84 8.86
C ALA A 65 17.17 5.14 7.40
N ALA A 66 17.80 6.18 6.82
CA ALA A 66 17.51 6.61 5.46
C ALA A 66 17.88 5.57 4.40
N ALA A 67 19.05 4.93 4.49
CA ALA A 67 19.51 4.01 3.45
C ALA A 67 18.60 2.79 3.25
N PRO A 68 18.27 2.00 4.30
CA PRO A 68 17.39 0.84 4.10
C PRO A 68 15.97 1.27 3.70
N PHE A 69 15.47 2.41 4.20
CA PHE A 69 14.19 2.97 3.80
C PHE A 69 14.16 3.36 2.31
N SER A 70 15.15 4.11 1.85
CA SER A 70 15.23 4.56 0.46
C SER A 70 15.46 3.40 -0.51
N ILE A 71 16.19 2.36 -0.09
CA ILE A 71 16.37 1.13 -0.89
C ILE A 71 15.04 0.42 -1.10
N PHE A 72 14.23 0.28 -0.05
CA PHE A 72 12.87 -0.26 -0.20
C PHE A 72 12.06 0.53 -1.24
N CYS A 73 12.05 1.87 -1.13
CA CYS A 73 11.35 2.72 -2.08
C CYS A 73 11.88 2.57 -3.52
N VAL A 74 13.20 2.52 -3.71
CA VAL A 74 13.84 2.32 -5.02
C VAL A 74 13.42 0.98 -5.62
N ILE A 75 13.45 -0.11 -4.84
CA ILE A 75 13.02 -1.44 -5.33
C ILE A 75 11.56 -1.40 -5.78
N CYS A 76 10.66 -0.83 -4.96
CA CYS A 76 9.24 -0.70 -5.32
C CYS A 76 9.06 0.13 -6.61
N LEU A 77 9.75 1.26 -6.74
CA LEU A 77 9.69 2.09 -7.95
C LEU A 77 10.25 1.35 -9.17
N SER A 78 11.37 0.65 -9.04
CA SER A 78 11.94 -0.16 -10.13
C SER A 78 10.96 -1.22 -10.62
N LEU A 79 10.22 -1.88 -9.72
CA LEU A 79 9.16 -2.82 -10.09
C LEU A 79 8.02 -2.13 -10.85
N ILE A 80 7.57 -0.96 -10.40
CA ILE A 80 6.55 -0.15 -11.09
C ILE A 80 7.02 0.23 -12.50
N PHE A 81 8.24 0.76 -12.65
CA PHE A 81 8.80 1.12 -13.96
C PHE A 81 9.06 -0.07 -14.87
N SER A 82 9.22 -1.28 -14.29
CA SER A 82 9.31 -2.53 -15.05
C SER A 82 7.95 -3.07 -15.49
N GLY A 83 6.86 -2.32 -15.29
CA GLY A 83 5.51 -2.69 -15.72
C GLY A 83 4.77 -3.61 -14.74
N VAL A 84 5.30 -3.85 -13.54
CA VAL A 84 4.54 -4.55 -12.50
C VAL A 84 3.41 -3.64 -12.06
N ARG A 85 2.16 -4.12 -12.16
CA ARG A 85 0.98 -3.33 -11.77
C ARG A 85 1.01 -3.04 -10.28
N TYR A 86 0.68 -1.81 -9.91
CA TYR A 86 0.57 -1.42 -8.51
C TYR A 86 -0.50 -2.26 -7.81
N PHE A 87 -0.02 -3.15 -6.96
CA PHE A 87 -0.79 -4.15 -6.22
C PHE A 87 0.03 -4.54 -4.98
N PRO A 88 -0.55 -5.16 -3.93
CA PRO A 88 0.21 -5.61 -2.76
C PRO A 88 1.44 -6.46 -3.09
N VAL A 89 1.48 -7.08 -4.27
CA VAL A 89 2.66 -7.78 -4.82
C VAL A 89 3.90 -6.88 -4.91
N ILE A 90 3.78 -5.62 -5.34
CA ILE A 90 4.95 -4.71 -5.41
C ILE A 90 5.54 -4.48 -4.03
N LEU A 91 4.68 -4.20 -3.04
CA LEU A 91 5.12 -3.98 -1.67
C LEU A 91 5.71 -5.26 -1.08
N ALA A 92 5.11 -6.42 -1.33
CA ALA A 92 5.63 -7.71 -0.89
C ALA A 92 7.02 -8.01 -1.46
N LEU A 93 7.19 -7.86 -2.78
CA LEU A 93 8.49 -8.04 -3.43
C LEU A 93 9.51 -6.98 -2.97
N GLY A 94 9.07 -5.74 -2.76
CA GLY A 94 9.87 -4.67 -2.16
C GLY A 94 10.37 -5.03 -0.77
N LEU A 95 9.50 -5.58 0.09
CA LEU A 95 9.84 -6.02 1.44
C LEU A 95 10.82 -7.20 1.42
N LEU A 96 10.66 -8.15 0.48
CA LEU A 96 11.59 -9.26 0.30
C LEU A 96 12.97 -8.77 -0.15
N GLY A 97 13.02 -7.87 -1.13
CA GLY A 97 14.26 -7.25 -1.59
C GLY A 97 14.95 -6.43 -0.50
N TYR A 98 14.18 -5.61 0.23
CA TYR A 98 14.62 -4.89 1.42
C TYR A 98 15.23 -5.84 2.46
N ALA A 99 14.55 -6.93 2.79
CA ALA A 99 15.03 -7.90 3.78
C ALA A 99 16.31 -8.61 3.30
N GLY A 100 16.41 -8.93 2.02
CA GLY A 100 17.62 -9.47 1.40
C GLY A 100 18.80 -8.51 1.54
N VAL A 101 18.61 -7.23 1.22
CA VAL A 101 19.67 -6.20 1.35
C VAL A 101 20.08 -5.98 2.80
N VAL A 102 19.12 -5.82 3.72
CA VAL A 102 19.42 -5.60 5.15
C VAL A 102 20.17 -6.78 5.77
N ARG A 103 19.88 -8.02 5.35
CA ARG A 103 20.62 -9.22 5.79
C ARG A 103 22.00 -9.32 5.15
N GLY A 104 22.10 -9.04 3.84
CA GLY A 104 23.33 -9.17 3.07
C GLY A 104 24.39 -8.13 3.45
N VAL A 105 23.99 -6.91 3.80
CA VAL A 105 24.88 -5.77 4.00
C VAL A 105 25.23 -5.60 5.49
N PRO A 106 26.50 -5.84 5.93
CA PRO A 106 26.84 -5.92 7.35
C PRO A 106 26.46 -4.71 8.19
N TRP A 107 26.64 -3.49 7.69
CA TRP A 107 26.35 -2.26 8.43
C TRP A 107 24.85 -1.94 8.52
N LEU A 108 24.00 -2.64 7.75
CA LEU A 108 22.55 -2.54 7.85
C LEU A 108 21.95 -3.62 8.76
N ARG A 109 22.71 -4.65 9.14
CA ARG A 109 22.23 -5.70 10.04
C ARG A 109 21.80 -5.06 11.38
N GLY A 110 20.61 -5.41 11.85
CA GLY A 110 20.03 -4.82 13.06
C GLY A 110 19.32 -3.48 12.86
N THR A 111 19.17 -2.98 11.63
CA THR A 111 18.29 -1.83 11.36
C THR A 111 16.82 -2.22 11.32
N ALA A 112 16.48 -3.45 10.89
CA ALA A 112 15.12 -3.97 10.80
C ALA A 112 14.56 -4.50 12.14
N THR A 113 14.69 -3.72 13.22
CA THR A 113 14.18 -4.09 14.56
C THR A 113 12.66 -3.99 14.71
N TRP A 114 11.96 -3.56 13.66
CA TRP A 114 10.51 -3.36 13.66
C TRP A 114 9.72 -4.67 13.53
N ALA A 115 10.32 -5.73 12.96
CA ALA A 115 9.67 -7.01 12.68
C ALA A 115 9.56 -7.88 13.96
N ARG A 116 8.74 -7.43 14.91
CA ARG A 116 8.45 -8.13 16.17
C ARG A 116 6.96 -8.12 16.46
N TRP A 117 6.46 -9.15 17.15
CA TRP A 117 5.04 -9.32 17.44
C TRP A 117 4.49 -8.20 18.34
N GLY A 118 5.19 -7.87 19.43
CA GLY A 118 4.74 -6.88 20.41
C GLY A 118 3.81 -7.48 21.48
N SER A 119 3.23 -6.61 22.32
CA SER A 119 2.20 -6.94 23.30
C SER A 119 0.80 -6.76 22.71
N PHE A 120 -0.16 -7.51 23.26
CA PHE A 120 -1.59 -7.40 22.97
C PHE A 120 -2.37 -7.38 24.28
N ASP A 121 -2.08 -6.38 25.11
CA ASP A 121 -2.79 -6.17 26.38
C ASP A 121 -4.21 -5.62 26.17
N ALA A 122 -4.98 -5.49 27.26
CA ALA A 122 -6.36 -5.02 27.19
C ALA A 122 -6.50 -3.62 26.59
N GLY A 123 -5.55 -2.72 26.85
CA GLY A 123 -5.57 -1.36 26.30
C GLY A 123 -5.32 -1.34 24.79
N VAL A 124 -4.36 -2.14 24.33
CA VAL A 124 -4.08 -2.34 22.90
C VAL A 124 -5.25 -3.02 22.21
N CYS A 125 -5.83 -4.04 22.82
CA CYS A 125 -7.02 -4.74 22.32
C CYS A 125 -8.21 -3.77 22.17
N LEU A 126 -8.50 -2.96 23.19
CA LEU A 126 -9.56 -1.96 23.13
C LEU A 126 -9.32 -0.92 22.02
N LEU A 127 -8.09 -0.44 21.87
CA LEU A 127 -7.73 0.47 20.78
C LEU A 127 -7.92 -0.18 19.39
N SER A 128 -7.49 -1.44 19.23
CA SER A 128 -7.66 -2.20 17.99
C SER A 128 -9.13 -2.40 17.64
N VAL A 129 -9.96 -2.83 18.60
CA VAL A 129 -11.41 -3.01 18.40
C VAL A 129 -12.09 -1.68 18.09
N GLY A 130 -11.77 -0.62 18.84
CA GLY A 130 -12.32 0.71 18.60
C GLY A 130 -11.96 1.26 17.20
N ALA A 131 -10.71 1.09 16.77
CA ALA A 131 -10.26 1.52 15.45
C ALA A 131 -10.95 0.73 14.32
N TRP A 132 -11.09 -0.59 14.48
CA TRP A 132 -11.82 -1.42 13.52
C TRP A 132 -13.30 -1.03 13.42
N LEU A 133 -14.01 -0.90 14.55
CA LEU A 133 -15.44 -0.54 14.54
C LEU A 133 -15.66 0.84 13.90
N LEU A 134 -14.82 1.81 14.23
CA LEU A 134 -14.88 3.14 13.62
C LEU A 134 -14.64 3.08 12.11
N ALA A 135 -13.64 2.30 11.67
CA ALA A 135 -13.36 2.09 10.25
C ALA A 135 -14.53 1.40 9.55
N ALA A 136 -15.11 0.36 10.15
CA ALA A 136 -16.26 -0.37 9.61
C ALA A 136 -17.47 0.55 9.39
N VAL A 137 -17.81 1.37 10.41
CA VAL A 137 -18.88 2.36 10.32
C VAL A 137 -18.59 3.39 9.24
N ALA A 138 -17.36 3.93 9.17
CA ALA A 138 -16.99 4.91 8.15
C ALA A 138 -17.07 4.32 6.74
N LEU A 139 -16.59 3.10 6.52
CA LEU A 139 -16.60 2.41 5.22
C LEU A 139 -18.03 2.10 4.76
N LEU A 140 -18.86 1.56 5.65
CA LEU A 140 -20.27 1.29 5.37
C LEU A 140 -21.03 2.58 5.08
N SER A 141 -20.81 3.64 5.88
CA SER A 141 -21.46 4.95 5.65
C SER A 141 -21.03 5.55 4.32
N TRP A 142 -19.74 5.50 3.99
CA TRP A 142 -19.23 5.95 2.69
C TRP A 142 -19.90 5.21 1.54
N TYR A 143 -20.01 3.88 1.62
CA TYR A 143 -20.62 3.09 0.56
C TYR A 143 -22.14 3.32 0.44
N LEU A 144 -22.85 3.29 1.56
CA LEU A 144 -24.32 3.36 1.58
C LEU A 144 -24.88 4.76 1.35
N LEU A 145 -24.18 5.81 1.79
CA LEU A 145 -24.67 7.19 1.68
C LEU A 145 -24.19 7.89 0.41
N LEU A 146 -22.99 7.57 -0.08
CA LEU A 146 -22.40 8.25 -1.24
C LEU A 146 -22.48 7.46 -2.54
N HIS A 147 -22.96 6.21 -2.48
CA HIS A 147 -23.15 5.32 -3.64
C HIS A 147 -21.98 5.37 -4.66
N PRO A 148 -20.73 5.17 -4.22
CA PRO A 148 -19.58 5.25 -5.10
C PRO A 148 -19.66 4.16 -6.17
N ASN A 149 -19.46 4.52 -7.43
CA ASN A 149 -19.34 3.51 -8.49
C ASN A 149 -18.05 2.71 -8.27
N ILE A 150 -18.17 1.42 -7.97
CA ILE A 150 -17.05 0.49 -7.76
C ILE A 150 -17.03 -0.68 -8.74
N ALA A 151 -17.79 -0.59 -9.84
CA ALA A 151 -17.91 -1.65 -10.83
C ALA A 151 -16.54 -2.00 -11.49
N ASP A 152 -15.67 -1.01 -11.63
CA ASP A 152 -14.30 -1.17 -12.12
C ASP A 152 -13.46 -2.07 -11.21
N ILE A 153 -13.53 -1.87 -9.89
CA ILE A 153 -12.83 -2.71 -8.89
C ILE A 153 -13.38 -4.13 -8.92
N VAL A 154 -14.71 -4.28 -8.90
CA VAL A 154 -15.35 -5.61 -8.94
C VAL A 154 -14.93 -6.36 -10.19
N LYS A 155 -14.97 -5.71 -11.37
CA LYS A 155 -14.58 -6.31 -12.64
C LYS A 155 -13.09 -6.68 -12.69
N ALA A 156 -12.23 -5.86 -12.10
CA ALA A 156 -10.79 -6.09 -12.13
C ALA A 156 -10.33 -7.20 -11.16
N TYR A 157 -10.94 -7.31 -9.99
CA TYR A 157 -10.41 -8.11 -8.89
C TYR A 157 -11.31 -9.25 -8.40
N VAL A 158 -12.59 -9.28 -8.76
CA VAL A 158 -13.51 -10.34 -8.32
C VAL A 158 -13.71 -11.35 -9.46
N PRO A 159 -13.05 -12.53 -9.41
CA PRO A 159 -13.21 -13.53 -10.46
C PRO A 159 -14.63 -14.15 -10.42
N PRO A 160 -15.10 -14.77 -11.51
CA PRO A 160 -16.43 -15.38 -11.59
C PRO A 160 -16.52 -16.72 -10.84
N LEU A 161 -15.99 -16.81 -9.61
CA LEU A 161 -15.99 -18.01 -8.77
C LEU A 161 -17.27 -18.15 -7.91
N PRO A 162 -17.57 -19.36 -7.41
CA PRO A 162 -18.57 -19.59 -6.37
C PRO A 162 -18.34 -18.72 -5.12
N LEU A 163 -19.42 -18.32 -4.44
CA LEU A 163 -19.35 -17.41 -3.29
C LEU A 163 -18.43 -17.93 -2.17
N GLY A 164 -18.48 -19.23 -1.85
CA GLY A 164 -17.60 -19.81 -0.82
C GLY A 164 -16.11 -19.64 -1.12
N LEU A 165 -15.70 -19.82 -2.39
CA LEU A 165 -14.31 -19.59 -2.81
C LEU A 165 -13.94 -18.11 -2.79
N LEU A 166 -14.89 -17.21 -3.07
CA LEU A 166 -14.66 -15.77 -2.97
C LEU A 166 -14.53 -15.30 -1.51
N ILE A 167 -15.32 -15.86 -0.59
CA ILE A 167 -15.20 -15.58 0.85
C ILE A 167 -13.83 -16.04 1.35
N ALA A 168 -13.43 -17.29 1.03
CA ALA A 168 -12.13 -17.82 1.41
C ALA A 168 -10.97 -17.00 0.80
N GLY A 169 -11.05 -16.69 -0.51
CA GLY A 169 -10.07 -15.86 -1.20
C GLY A 169 -9.99 -14.43 -0.65
N GLY A 170 -11.13 -13.83 -0.33
CA GLY A 170 -11.22 -12.50 0.27
C GLY A 170 -10.58 -12.45 1.66
N LEU A 171 -10.77 -13.48 2.48
CA LEU A 171 -10.13 -13.59 3.79
C LEU A 171 -8.61 -13.74 3.67
N ILE A 172 -8.12 -14.61 2.78
CA ILE A 172 -6.67 -14.78 2.53
C ILE A 172 -6.08 -13.47 2.01
N PHE A 173 -6.76 -12.80 1.08
CA PHE A 173 -6.34 -11.51 0.56
C PHE A 173 -6.27 -10.47 1.67
N ALA A 174 -7.29 -10.33 2.52
CA ALA A 174 -7.29 -9.40 3.66
C ALA A 174 -6.11 -9.63 4.60
N MET A 175 -5.81 -10.90 4.93
CA MET A 175 -4.66 -11.25 5.78
C MET A 175 -3.32 -10.85 5.17
N LEU A 176 -3.11 -11.15 3.88
CA LEU A 176 -1.87 -10.86 3.16
C LEU A 176 -1.72 -9.35 2.90
N ASN A 177 -2.79 -8.69 2.50
CA ASN A 177 -2.84 -7.26 2.24
C ASN A 177 -2.46 -6.48 3.50
N ALA A 178 -3.18 -6.72 4.61
CA ALA A 178 -2.86 -6.13 5.90
C ALA A 178 -1.40 -6.39 6.31
N ALA A 179 -0.90 -7.63 6.16
CA ALA A 179 0.49 -7.95 6.54
C ALA A 179 1.51 -7.10 5.76
N VAL A 180 1.32 -6.97 4.45
CA VAL A 180 2.23 -6.25 3.55
C VAL A 180 2.14 -4.73 3.77
N GLU A 181 0.92 -4.19 3.90
CA GLU A 181 0.74 -2.77 4.14
C GLU A 181 1.23 -2.35 5.53
N GLU A 182 0.95 -3.13 6.58
CA GLU A 182 1.48 -2.88 7.91
C GLU A 182 3.02 -2.95 7.93
N ALA A 183 3.61 -3.99 7.35
CA ALA A 183 5.06 -4.10 7.24
C ALA A 183 5.67 -2.92 6.48
N THR A 184 5.02 -2.42 5.45
CA THR A 184 5.46 -1.25 4.68
C THR A 184 5.37 0.03 5.51
N TYR A 185 4.18 0.38 5.99
CA TYR A 185 3.93 1.71 6.56
C TYR A 185 4.30 1.79 8.05
N ARG A 186 3.99 0.75 8.82
CA ARG A 186 4.28 0.69 10.26
C ARG A 186 5.64 0.06 10.55
N GLY A 187 6.06 -0.88 9.70
CA GLY A 187 7.37 -1.52 9.75
C GLY A 187 8.48 -0.66 9.15
N VAL A 188 8.39 -0.28 7.87
CA VAL A 188 9.47 0.45 7.18
C VAL A 188 9.37 1.97 7.38
N PHE A 189 8.26 2.61 6.99
CA PHE A 189 8.11 4.08 7.04
C PHE A 189 8.16 4.63 8.47
N LEU A 190 7.24 4.18 9.34
CA LEU A 190 7.15 4.68 10.71
C LEU A 190 8.42 4.37 11.50
N HIS A 191 9.07 3.22 11.30
CA HIS A 191 10.34 2.93 11.96
C HIS A 191 11.45 3.87 11.53
N ALA A 192 11.59 4.14 10.22
CA ALA A 192 12.59 5.08 9.72
C ALA A 192 12.34 6.50 10.25
N LEU A 193 11.08 6.94 10.27
CA LEU A 193 10.67 8.22 10.82
C LEU A 193 10.93 8.31 12.33
N ASP A 194 10.58 7.28 13.11
CA ASP A 194 10.82 7.23 14.55
C ASP A 194 12.31 7.26 14.90
N ARG A 195 13.14 6.53 14.13
CA ARG A 195 14.61 6.52 14.30
C ARG A 195 15.24 7.87 14.00
N SER A 196 14.67 8.62 13.05
CA SER A 196 15.23 9.88 12.57
C SER A 196 14.72 11.11 13.33
N LEU A 197 13.39 11.21 13.49
CA LEU A 197 12.70 12.34 14.10
C LEU A 197 12.39 12.12 15.60
N GLY A 198 12.47 10.88 16.07
CA GLY A 198 11.94 10.47 17.37
C GLY A 198 10.47 10.04 17.30
N PRO A 199 9.93 9.42 18.36
CA PRO A 199 8.58 8.86 18.40
C PRO A 199 7.49 9.94 18.60
N GLY A 200 7.60 11.08 17.91
CA GLY A 200 6.66 12.20 18.03
C GLY A 200 5.44 12.07 17.11
N PHE A 201 4.55 13.07 17.16
CA PHE A 201 3.37 13.15 16.31
C PHE A 201 3.73 13.30 14.82
N ALA A 202 4.79 14.05 14.49
CA ALA A 202 5.23 14.25 13.11
C ALA A 202 5.52 12.93 12.37
N ALA A 203 6.17 11.96 13.03
CA ALA A 203 6.41 10.64 12.44
C ALA A 203 5.12 9.84 12.21
N LEU A 204 4.13 9.93 13.12
CA LEU A 204 2.80 9.31 12.91
C LEU A 204 2.06 9.95 11.74
N LEU A 205 2.09 11.27 11.67
CA LEU A 205 1.39 12.02 10.63
C LEU A 205 2.00 11.75 9.26
N LEU A 206 3.32 11.81 9.13
CA LEU A 206 3.99 11.60 7.84
C LEU A 206 3.74 10.19 7.27
N GLN A 207 3.82 9.13 8.09
CA GLN A 207 3.50 7.78 7.59
C GLN A 207 2.01 7.63 7.26
N ALA A 208 1.12 8.27 8.03
CA ALA A 208 -0.31 8.17 7.81
C ALA A 208 -0.74 8.91 6.53
N VAL A 209 -0.15 10.06 6.24
CA VAL A 209 -0.36 10.79 4.99
C VAL A 209 0.18 9.99 3.81
N ALA A 210 1.36 9.37 3.94
CA ALA A 210 1.90 8.47 2.91
C ALA A 210 0.97 7.27 2.64
N PHE A 211 0.39 6.69 3.71
CA PHE A 211 -0.61 5.63 3.62
C PHE A 211 -1.90 6.14 2.96
N GLY A 212 -2.42 7.30 3.35
CA GLY A 212 -3.61 7.87 2.72
C GLY A 212 -3.42 8.19 1.24
N ALA A 213 -2.29 8.78 0.87
CA ALA A 213 -2.02 9.23 -0.50
C ALA A 213 -2.06 8.07 -1.52
N ILE A 214 -1.59 6.88 -1.14
CA ILE A 214 -1.60 5.72 -2.04
C ILE A 214 -3.02 5.20 -2.31
N HIS A 215 -3.98 5.56 -1.47
CA HIS A 215 -5.38 5.17 -1.59
C HIS A 215 -6.21 6.12 -2.48
N ILE A 216 -5.59 7.11 -3.14
CA ILE A 216 -6.32 8.05 -4.02
C ILE A 216 -7.15 7.34 -5.11
N ARG A 217 -6.68 6.19 -5.60
CA ARG A 217 -7.39 5.30 -6.54
C ARG A 217 -7.83 3.97 -5.91
N GLY A 218 -7.69 3.85 -4.58
CA GLY A 218 -7.97 2.64 -3.82
C GLY A 218 -9.42 2.55 -3.34
N PHE A 219 -9.64 1.79 -2.27
CA PHE A 219 -10.91 1.68 -1.59
C PHE A 219 -10.75 2.14 -0.14
N PRO A 220 -11.52 3.13 0.35
CA PRO A 220 -12.41 4.04 -0.39
C PRO A 220 -11.61 4.96 -1.35
N ARG A 221 -12.24 5.41 -2.45
CA ARG A 221 -11.56 6.18 -3.52
C ARG A 221 -11.64 7.69 -3.35
N GLY A 222 -10.76 8.41 -4.06
CA GLY A 222 -10.75 9.87 -4.13
C GLY A 222 -10.23 10.54 -2.86
N TRP A 223 -10.32 11.87 -2.79
CA TRP A 223 -9.78 12.66 -1.67
C TRP A 223 -10.41 12.34 -0.32
N LEU A 224 -11.72 12.04 -0.29
CA LEU A 224 -12.36 11.54 0.92
C LEU A 224 -11.74 10.21 1.37
N GLY A 225 -11.48 9.31 0.43
CA GLY A 225 -10.80 8.05 0.69
C GLY A 225 -9.38 8.23 1.24
N VAL A 226 -8.61 9.17 0.66
CA VAL A 226 -7.28 9.58 1.19
C VAL A 226 -7.40 10.05 2.64
N GLY A 227 -8.40 10.87 2.96
CA GLY A 227 -8.63 11.36 4.33
C GLY A 227 -8.97 10.24 5.30
N LEU A 228 -9.90 9.35 4.94
CA LEU A 228 -10.30 8.20 5.76
C LEU A 228 -9.13 7.24 5.98
N ALA A 229 -8.38 6.91 4.92
CA ALA A 229 -7.19 6.07 4.99
C ALA A 229 -6.09 6.73 5.84
N CYS A 230 -5.88 8.05 5.76
CA CYS A 230 -4.95 8.77 6.61
C CYS A 230 -5.33 8.65 8.11
N ILE A 231 -6.60 8.87 8.45
CA ILE A 231 -7.09 8.71 9.83
C ILE A 231 -6.89 7.26 10.31
N PHE A 232 -7.21 6.27 9.47
CA PHE A 232 -6.98 4.87 9.78
C PHE A 232 -5.48 4.56 9.98
N GLY A 233 -4.62 5.09 9.11
CA GLY A 233 -3.17 4.98 9.22
C GLY A 233 -2.61 5.60 10.50
N LEU A 234 -3.19 6.70 11.00
CA LEU A 234 -2.86 7.28 12.30
C LEU A 234 -3.19 6.30 13.44
N PHE A 235 -4.40 5.74 13.45
CA PHE A 235 -4.80 4.74 14.45
C PHE A 235 -3.86 3.54 14.46
N MET A 236 -3.55 2.97 13.28
CA MET A 236 -2.63 1.84 13.18
C MET A 236 -1.21 2.19 13.65
N GLY A 237 -0.72 3.40 13.38
CA GLY A 237 0.55 3.89 13.91
C GLY A 237 0.55 3.99 15.45
N VAL A 238 -0.54 4.47 16.05
CA VAL A 238 -0.71 4.53 17.50
C VAL A 238 -0.75 3.13 18.11
N ILE A 239 -1.54 2.22 17.54
CA ILE A 239 -1.65 0.81 17.97
C ILE A 239 -0.28 0.13 17.90
N ARG A 240 0.46 0.29 16.79
CA ARG A 240 1.83 -0.21 16.65
C ARG A 240 2.76 0.30 17.74
N ARG A 241 2.64 1.57 18.12
CA ARG A 241 3.51 2.15 19.17
C ARG A 241 3.13 1.63 20.55
N ARG A 242 1.84 1.58 20.86
CA ARG A 242 1.30 1.09 22.15
C ARG A 242 1.59 -0.40 22.36
N GLY A 243 1.33 -1.24 21.36
CA GLY A 243 1.66 -2.66 21.40
C GLY A 243 3.15 -2.95 21.18
N GLY A 244 3.94 -1.95 20.79
CA GLY A 244 5.37 -2.13 20.57
C GLY A 244 5.73 -3.12 19.46
N GLY A 245 4.81 -3.56 18.60
CA GLY A 245 5.04 -4.54 17.54
C GLY A 245 3.94 -4.53 16.47
N MET A 246 3.99 -5.50 15.56
CA MET A 246 3.19 -5.55 14.34
C MET A 246 1.89 -6.35 14.49
N PHE A 247 1.74 -7.14 15.54
CA PHE A 247 0.58 -8.03 15.67
C PHE A 247 -0.73 -7.27 15.82
N ALA A 248 -0.79 -6.34 16.77
CA ALA A 248 -1.99 -5.57 17.07
C ALA A 248 -2.53 -4.76 15.88
N PRO A 249 -1.70 -3.98 15.14
CA PRO A 249 -2.20 -3.26 13.99
C PRO A 249 -2.54 -4.20 12.83
N TRP A 250 -1.82 -5.32 12.65
CA TRP A 250 -2.18 -6.34 11.65
C TRP A 250 -3.57 -6.91 11.89
N VAL A 251 -3.87 -7.37 13.10
CA VAL A 251 -5.20 -7.92 13.43
C VAL A 251 -6.30 -6.88 13.16
N ALA A 252 -6.11 -5.64 13.63
CA ALA A 252 -7.09 -4.57 13.42
C ALA A 252 -7.31 -4.29 11.93
N HIS A 253 -6.23 -4.29 11.14
CA HIS A 253 -6.30 -4.08 9.70
C HIS A 253 -6.98 -5.24 8.97
N VAL A 254 -6.69 -6.50 9.32
CA VAL A 254 -7.38 -7.67 8.73
C VAL A 254 -8.89 -7.55 8.88
N PHE A 255 -9.38 -7.15 10.05
CA PHE A 255 -10.82 -6.98 10.26
C PHE A 255 -11.41 -5.84 9.43
N THR A 256 -10.68 -4.74 9.24
CA THR A 256 -11.09 -3.67 8.31
C THR A 256 -11.16 -4.18 6.87
N ASP A 257 -10.17 -4.94 6.41
CA ASP A 257 -10.13 -5.51 5.06
C ASP A 257 -11.24 -6.55 4.84
N VAL A 258 -11.62 -7.30 5.88
CA VAL A 258 -12.79 -8.20 5.84
C VAL A 258 -14.08 -7.41 5.63
N VAL A 259 -14.23 -6.23 6.23
CA VAL A 259 -15.39 -5.35 5.98
C VAL A 259 -15.39 -4.87 4.52
N ILE A 260 -14.24 -4.47 3.99
CA ILE A 260 -14.10 -4.08 2.57
C ILE A 260 -14.49 -5.25 1.65
N ALA A 261 -13.96 -6.45 1.91
CA ALA A 261 -14.30 -7.66 1.16
C ALA A 261 -15.80 -7.97 1.23
N GLY A 262 -16.42 -7.81 2.40
CA GLY A 262 -17.87 -7.95 2.59
C GLY A 262 -18.66 -6.98 1.72
N ILE A 263 -18.30 -5.69 1.70
CA ILE A 263 -18.94 -4.69 0.83
C ILE A 263 -18.82 -5.09 -0.65
N VAL A 264 -17.61 -5.45 -1.09
CA VAL A 264 -17.34 -5.81 -2.50
C VAL A 264 -18.07 -7.08 -2.93
N LEU A 265 -18.06 -8.12 -2.10
CA LEU A 265 -18.59 -9.44 -2.46
C LEU A 265 -20.09 -9.57 -2.27
N LEU A 266 -20.66 -8.89 -1.27
CA LEU A 266 -22.07 -9.06 -0.87
C LEU A 266 -22.96 -7.90 -1.30
N LEU A 267 -22.43 -6.66 -1.33
CA LEU A 267 -23.24 -5.48 -1.63
C LEU A 267 -23.01 -4.92 -3.05
N ALA A 268 -21.83 -5.17 -3.61
CA ALA A 268 -21.42 -4.59 -4.90
C ALA A 268 -21.46 -5.58 -6.05
N ARG A 269 -21.41 -6.88 -5.75
CA ARG A 269 -21.47 -7.92 -6.77
C ARG A 269 -22.89 -7.94 -7.33
N PRO A 270 -23.11 -7.62 -8.62
CA PRO A 270 -24.43 -7.76 -9.22
C PRO A 270 -24.87 -9.21 -9.06
N GLU A 271 -26.10 -9.41 -8.55
CA GLU A 271 -26.69 -10.74 -8.52
C GLU A 271 -26.54 -11.35 -9.92
N ARG A 272 -25.98 -12.55 -10.00
CA ARG A 272 -26.02 -13.28 -11.27
C ARG A 272 -27.50 -13.39 -11.60
N PRO A 273 -27.98 -12.84 -12.74
CA PRO A 273 -29.37 -13.04 -13.13
C PRO A 273 -29.60 -14.55 -13.10
N ASN A 274 -30.55 -14.97 -12.28
CA ASN A 274 -30.89 -16.37 -12.05
C ASN A 274 -30.86 -17.10 -13.39
N GLN A 275 -29.88 -17.99 -13.59
CA GLN A 275 -29.78 -18.79 -14.82
C GLN A 275 -31.03 -19.65 -15.04
N ALA A 276 -31.89 -19.77 -14.02
CA ALA A 276 -33.24 -20.33 -14.13
C ALA A 276 -34.13 -19.58 -15.13
N VAL A 277 -34.01 -18.25 -15.27
CA VAL A 277 -34.81 -17.44 -16.22
C VAL A 277 -34.30 -17.57 -17.65
N GLN A 278 -33.02 -17.88 -17.86
CA GLN A 278 -32.47 -18.12 -19.21
C GLN A 278 -32.80 -19.52 -19.76
N ARG A 279 -33.13 -20.50 -18.90
CA ARG A 279 -33.58 -21.82 -19.36
C ARG A 279 -35.01 -21.83 -19.89
N THR A 280 -35.88 -20.90 -19.51
CA THR A 280 -37.24 -20.78 -20.06
C THR A 280 -37.29 -20.00 -21.38
N ALA A 281 -36.30 -19.15 -21.68
CA ALA A 281 -36.23 -18.39 -22.93
C ALA A 281 -35.52 -19.13 -24.09
N SER A 282 -35.00 -20.34 -23.85
CA SER A 282 -34.34 -21.18 -24.87
C SER A 282 -35.17 -22.41 -25.27
N GLN A 283 -36.50 -22.33 -25.20
CA GLN A 283 -37.32 -23.20 -26.04
C GLN A 283 -37.11 -22.77 -27.51
N PRO A 284 -36.63 -23.66 -28.39
CA PRO A 284 -36.37 -23.31 -29.77
C PRO A 284 -37.72 -23.08 -30.47
N ALA A 285 -38.06 -21.83 -30.76
CA ALA A 285 -38.87 -21.55 -31.93
C ALA A 285 -38.06 -22.02 -33.13
N ILE A 286 -38.45 -23.18 -33.68
CA ILE A 286 -37.97 -23.70 -34.96
C ILE A 286 -38.34 -22.66 -36.01
N CYS A 287 -37.43 -21.71 -36.26
CA CYS A 287 -37.56 -20.74 -37.32
C CYS A 287 -36.73 -21.24 -38.49
N LEU A 288 -37.43 -21.74 -39.52
CA LEU A 288 -36.92 -22.13 -40.82
C LEU A 288 -36.09 -20.98 -41.42
N LEU A 289 -34.77 -21.06 -41.31
CA LEU A 289 -33.87 -20.06 -41.89
C LEU A 289 -33.46 -20.51 -43.30
N ARG A 290 -34.04 -19.81 -44.27
CA ARG A 290 -33.73 -19.86 -45.69
C ARG A 290 -32.29 -19.41 -45.90
N VAL A 291 -31.49 -20.27 -46.52
CA VAL A 291 -30.10 -20.01 -46.90
C VAL A 291 -30.06 -18.92 -47.97
N CYS A 292 -29.44 -17.79 -47.67
CA CYS A 292 -28.99 -16.81 -48.67
C CYS A 292 -27.49 -16.60 -48.48
N HIS A 293 -26.72 -16.92 -49.53
CA HIS A 293 -25.28 -16.75 -49.62
C HIS A 293 -24.89 -15.26 -49.69
N PRO A 294 -23.79 -14.83 -49.05
CA PRO A 294 -23.14 -13.55 -49.34
C PRO A 294 -22.13 -13.68 -50.49
N PRO A 295 -21.97 -12.66 -51.35
CA PRO A 295 -20.83 -12.58 -52.24
C PRO A 295 -19.61 -12.00 -51.51
N PHE A 296 -18.46 -12.45 -51.98
CA PHE A 296 -17.11 -12.19 -51.52
C PHE A 296 -16.68 -10.72 -51.54
N GLY A 297 -15.79 -10.39 -50.60
CA GLY A 297 -14.77 -9.34 -50.78
C GLY A 297 -14.81 -8.23 -49.75
N CYS A 298 -13.84 -8.20 -48.83
CA CYS A 298 -12.79 -7.18 -48.85
C CYS A 298 -11.76 -7.43 -47.73
N GLU A 299 -10.57 -6.93 -47.98
CA GLU A 299 -9.28 -7.34 -47.43
C GLU A 299 -9.03 -7.01 -45.96
N SER A 300 -8.21 -7.87 -45.35
CA SER A 300 -7.45 -7.62 -44.15
C SER A 300 -6.39 -6.52 -44.36
N ARG A 301 -6.44 -5.44 -43.58
CA ARG A 301 -5.26 -4.62 -43.27
C ARG A 301 -4.98 -4.63 -41.77
N PHE A 302 -4.01 -5.46 -41.41
CA PHE A 302 -3.22 -5.35 -40.19
C PHE A 302 -2.12 -4.31 -40.43
N THR A 303 -2.17 -3.17 -39.74
CA THR A 303 -1.00 -2.36 -39.38
C THR A 303 -1.42 -1.34 -38.31
N GLY A 304 -0.73 -1.32 -37.17
CA GLY A 304 -0.95 -0.28 -36.17
C GLY A 304 -0.37 -0.60 -34.80
N LEU A 305 0.91 -0.25 -34.61
CA LEU A 305 1.58 -0.19 -33.31
C LEU A 305 0.68 0.44 -32.23
N ALA A 306 0.51 -0.27 -31.11
CA ALA A 306 -0.05 0.28 -29.88
C ALA A 306 0.97 0.11 -28.73
N VAL A 307 1.95 1.02 -28.68
CA VAL A 307 2.86 1.21 -27.54
C VAL A 307 2.40 2.45 -26.74
N ALA A 308 1.10 2.54 -26.43
CA ALA A 308 0.55 3.73 -25.76
C ALA A 308 -0.52 3.44 -24.69
N ASP A 309 -0.75 2.18 -24.28
CA ASP A 309 -1.81 1.86 -23.31
C ASP A 309 -1.29 1.26 -21.98
N LEU A 310 -0.03 1.52 -21.64
CA LEU A 310 0.62 0.91 -20.46
C LEU A 310 0.62 1.77 -19.18
N VAL A 311 0.02 2.97 -19.17
CA VAL A 311 0.10 3.87 -17.97
C VAL A 311 -1.22 4.55 -17.57
N SER A 312 -2.36 4.28 -18.23
CA SER A 312 -3.64 4.85 -17.79
C SER A 312 -4.78 3.83 -17.71
N ARG A 313 -4.63 2.81 -16.86
CA ARG A 313 -5.77 2.14 -16.19
C ARG A 313 -5.36 1.75 -14.79
#